data_AF-A0A366KBY9-F1
#
_entry.id   AF-A0A366KBY9-F1
#
_cell.length_a   1.000
_cell.length_b   1.000
_cell.length_c   1.000
_cell.angle_alpha   90.00
_cell.angle_beta   90.00
_cell.angle_gamma   90.00
#
_symmetry.space_group_name_H-M   'P 1'
#
loop_
_entity.id
_entity.type
_entity.pdbx_description
1 polymer ?
#
loop_
_entity_poly.entity_id
_entity_poly.type
_entity_poly.pdbx_seq_one_letter_code
_entity_poly.pdbx_strand_id
1 'polypeptide(L)'
;DIQGTGVTILAALLAARKISGIAPEETRTLVFGAGTAGVGIADQLVDGLVLRHGRAEETARRSVMLFDRQGMVISDQEDLTEGQRKYARQPGEFPAVSDTGSLVQAVDAFRPTVLVGTSTRAGAFSKEVVKTMASHVERPLICPISN
;
A
#
# COMPACT_ATOMS: atom_id res chain seq x y z
N ASP A 1 9.84 -3.05 16.94
CA ASP A 1 8.67 -2.32 16.44
C ASP A 1 8.34 -2.71 14.99
N ILE A 2 9.16 -2.31 14.01
CA ILE A 2 8.95 -2.54 12.57
C ILE A 2 8.55 -3.99 12.22
N GLN A 3 9.34 -4.98 12.66
CA GLN A 3 9.10 -6.39 12.33
C GLN A 3 7.85 -6.97 13.00
N GLY A 4 7.50 -6.50 14.21
CA GLY A 4 6.31 -6.96 14.94
C GLY A 4 5.02 -6.40 14.36
N THR A 5 5.05 -5.13 13.96
CA THR A 5 3.91 -4.43 13.34
C THR A 5 3.56 -5.04 11.98
N GLY A 6 4.55 -5.30 11.12
CA GLY A 6 4.24 -5.92 9.84
C GLY A 6 3.78 -7.38 9.95
N VAL A 7 4.24 -8.17 10.94
CA VAL A 7 3.67 -9.51 11.22
C VAL A 7 2.20 -9.43 11.59
N THR A 8 1.83 -8.43 12.40
CA THR A 8 0.43 -8.21 12.80
C THR A 8 -0.42 -7.82 11.59
N ILE A 9 0.08 -6.94 10.71
CA ILE A 9 -0.60 -6.58 9.47
C ILE A 9 -0.72 -7.75 8.50
N LEU A 10 0.33 -8.56 8.35
CA LEU A 10 0.28 -9.76 7.52
C LEU A 10 -0.75 -10.76 8.05
N ALA A 11 -0.82 -10.97 9.37
CA ALA A 11 -1.85 -11.81 9.98
C ALA A 11 -3.27 -11.27 9.74
N ALA A 12 -3.47 -9.96 9.91
CA ALA A 12 -4.73 -9.29 9.62
C ALA A 12 -5.12 -9.43 8.14
N LEU A 13 -4.18 -9.27 7.23
CA LEU A 13 -4.38 -9.46 5.79
C LEU A 13 -4.83 -10.88 5.47
N LEU A 14 -4.13 -11.90 6.01
CA LEU A 14 -4.49 -13.30 5.79
C LEU A 14 -5.88 -13.63 6.34
N ALA A 15 -6.26 -13.05 7.48
CA ALA A 15 -7.60 -13.22 8.04
C ALA A 15 -8.67 -12.50 7.20
N ALA A 16 -8.44 -11.24 6.83
CA ALA A 16 -9.35 -10.44 6.03
C ALA A 16 -9.60 -11.07 4.66
N ARG A 17 -8.57 -11.65 4.03
CA ARG A 17 -8.70 -12.34 2.74
C ARG A 17 -9.64 -13.54 2.79
N LYS A 18 -9.69 -14.28 3.89
CA LYS A 18 -10.67 -15.38 4.07
C LYS A 18 -12.11 -14.86 4.10
N ILE A 19 -12.31 -13.62 4.52
CA ILE A 19 -13.61 -12.96 4.66
C ILE A 19 -14.01 -12.24 3.37
N SER A 20 -13.06 -11.60 2.68
CA SER A 20 -13.29 -10.86 1.43
C SER A 20 -13.28 -11.73 0.18
N GLY A 21 -12.70 -12.93 0.25
CA GLY A 21 -12.57 -13.83 -0.90
C GLY A 21 -11.50 -13.39 -1.92
N ILE A 22 -10.77 -12.30 -1.66
CA ILE A 22 -9.78 -11.74 -2.58
C ILE A 22 -8.59 -12.71 -2.72
N ALA A 23 -8.27 -13.06 -3.98
CA ALA A 23 -7.16 -13.95 -4.28
C ALA A 23 -5.81 -13.30 -3.89
N PRO A 24 -4.75 -14.08 -3.56
CA PRO A 24 -3.45 -13.50 -3.26
C PRO A 24 -2.92 -12.65 -4.42
N GLU A 25 -3.23 -13.04 -5.65
CA GLU A 25 -2.84 -12.39 -6.92
C GLU A 25 -3.50 -11.03 -7.10
N GLU A 26 -4.72 -10.88 -6.61
CA GLU A 26 -5.53 -9.65 -6.70
C GLU A 26 -5.28 -8.71 -5.52
N THR A 27 -4.48 -9.12 -4.55
CA THR A 27 -4.18 -8.31 -3.38
C THR A 27 -3.26 -7.15 -3.78
N ARG A 28 -3.77 -5.91 -3.66
CA ARG A 28 -3.02 -4.67 -3.91
C ARG A 28 -3.00 -3.85 -2.62
N THR A 29 -1.80 -3.51 -2.15
CA THR A 29 -1.62 -2.78 -0.89
C THR A 29 -1.15 -1.37 -1.15
N LEU A 30 -1.82 -0.37 -0.59
CA LEU A 30 -1.33 0.99 -0.50
C LEU A 30 -0.88 1.26 0.95
N VAL A 31 0.37 1.66 1.12
CA VAL A 31 0.94 2.05 2.41
C VAL A 31 1.07 3.57 2.47
N PHE A 32 0.28 4.19 3.34
CA PHE A 32 0.26 5.62 3.59
C PHE A 32 1.21 5.97 4.75
N GLY A 33 2.38 6.50 4.42
CA GLY A 33 3.49 6.79 5.33
C GLY A 33 4.70 5.93 4.99
N ALA A 34 5.51 6.39 4.04
CA ALA A 34 6.61 5.64 3.45
C ALA A 34 7.96 5.80 4.20
N GLY A 35 7.91 6.02 5.51
CA GLY A 35 9.09 5.97 6.37
C GLY A 35 9.54 4.53 6.67
N THR A 36 10.52 4.37 7.57
CA THR A 36 11.12 3.06 7.92
C THR A 36 10.09 1.99 8.30
N ALA A 37 9.06 2.37 9.07
CA ALA A 37 7.99 1.44 9.47
C ALA A 37 7.11 1.02 8.28
N GLY A 38 6.67 1.97 7.45
CA GLY A 38 5.84 1.66 6.28
C GLY A 38 6.57 0.80 5.25
N VAL A 39 7.84 1.11 4.99
CA VAL A 39 8.69 0.29 4.11
C VAL A 39 8.90 -1.10 4.70
N GLY A 40 9.16 -1.22 6.01
CA GLY A 40 9.32 -2.53 6.64
C GLY A 40 8.06 -3.41 6.58
N ILE A 41 6.88 -2.80 6.70
CA ILE A 41 5.60 -3.51 6.48
C ILE A 41 5.46 -3.92 5.02
N ALA A 42 5.80 -3.04 4.07
CA ALA A 42 5.78 -3.36 2.65
C ALA A 42 6.68 -4.57 2.33
N ASP A 43 7.91 -4.58 2.86
CA ASP A 43 8.86 -5.69 2.70
C ASP A 43 8.27 -7.01 3.23
N GLN A 44 7.70 -7.01 4.44
CA GLN A 44 7.09 -8.22 5.00
C GLN A 44 5.84 -8.71 4.25
N LEU A 45 5.07 -7.80 3.65
CA LEU A 45 3.93 -8.16 2.80
C LEU A 45 4.41 -8.80 1.48
N VAL A 46 5.45 -8.24 0.86
CA VAL A 46 6.09 -8.82 -0.33
C VAL A 46 6.65 -10.20 -0.01
N ASP A 47 7.41 -10.35 1.07
CA ASP A 47 7.95 -11.64 1.52
C ASP A 47 6.83 -12.66 1.74
N GLY A 48 5.71 -12.23 2.33
CA GLY A 48 4.51 -13.06 2.50
C GLY A 48 3.95 -13.56 1.17
N LEU A 49 3.88 -12.71 0.14
CA LEU A 49 3.43 -13.08 -1.19
C LEU A 49 4.42 -14.01 -1.92
N VAL A 50 5.72 -13.75 -1.80
CA VAL A 50 6.77 -14.57 -2.43
C VAL A 50 6.83 -15.96 -1.78
N LEU A 51 7.00 -16.02 -0.46
CA LEU A 51 7.25 -17.26 0.27
C LEU A 51 6.01 -18.16 0.35
N ARG A 52 4.80 -17.60 0.47
CA ARG A 52 3.57 -18.38 0.66
C ARG A 52 2.82 -18.68 -0.63
N HIS A 53 3.01 -17.85 -1.66
CA HIS A 53 2.25 -17.94 -2.91
C HIS A 53 3.15 -18.09 -4.15
N GLY A 54 4.47 -18.23 -3.97
CA GLY A 54 5.42 -18.48 -5.06
C GLY A 54 5.49 -17.34 -6.08
N ARG A 55 5.07 -16.13 -5.69
CA ARG A 55 5.05 -14.96 -6.58
C ARG A 55 6.47 -14.53 -6.89
N ALA A 56 6.73 -14.14 -8.13
CA ALA A 56 7.96 -13.44 -8.47
C ALA A 56 8.05 -12.15 -7.65
N GLU A 57 9.23 -11.88 -7.10
CA GLU A 57 9.46 -10.74 -6.19
C GLU A 57 9.09 -9.41 -6.84
N GLU A 58 9.43 -9.22 -8.12
CA GLU A 58 9.06 -8.02 -8.88
C GLU A 58 7.54 -7.84 -8.94
N THR A 59 6.79 -8.89 -9.28
CA THR A 59 5.33 -8.86 -9.34
C THR A 59 4.71 -8.60 -7.96
N ALA A 60 5.31 -9.15 -6.90
CA ALA A 60 4.89 -8.89 -5.52
C ALA A 60 5.13 -7.41 -5.14
N ARG A 61 6.30 -6.84 -5.44
CA ARG A 61 6.58 -5.41 -5.23
C ARG A 61 5.62 -4.53 -6.04
N ARG A 62 5.31 -4.89 -7.28
CA ARG A 62 4.32 -4.17 -8.12
C ARG A 62 2.90 -4.23 -7.57
N SER A 63 2.59 -5.11 -6.62
CA SER A 63 1.31 -5.12 -5.91
C SER A 63 1.27 -4.17 -4.69
N VAL A 64 2.38 -3.51 -4.36
CA VAL A 64 2.49 -2.59 -3.22
C VAL A 64 2.82 -1.17 -3.69
N MET A 65 2.01 -0.19 -3.34
CA MET A 65 2.24 1.23 -3.59
C MET A 65 2.55 1.96 -2.30
N LEU A 66 3.57 2.80 -2.31
CA LEU A 66 3.88 3.71 -1.21
C LEU A 66 3.33 5.10 -1.51
N PHE A 67 2.77 5.74 -0.48
CA PHE A 67 2.33 7.12 -0.50
C PHE A 67 2.93 7.84 0.70
N ASP A 68 3.58 8.97 0.47
CA ASP A 68 4.23 9.76 1.52
C ASP A 68 3.78 11.23 1.50
N ARG A 69 4.41 12.08 2.30
CA ARG A 69 4.13 13.52 2.38
C ARG A 69 4.11 14.21 1.01
N GLN A 70 4.95 13.77 0.08
CA GLN A 70 5.05 14.34 -1.26
C GLN A 70 4.02 13.76 -2.25
N GLY A 71 3.22 12.77 -1.84
CA GLY A 71 2.26 12.05 -2.67
C GLY A 71 2.69 10.61 -2.95
N MET A 72 2.23 10.03 -4.06
CA MET A 72 2.69 8.72 -4.53
C MET A 72 4.22 8.70 -4.70
N VAL A 73 4.84 7.61 -4.29
CA VAL A 73 6.27 7.40 -4.47
C VAL A 73 6.56 7.00 -5.92
N ILE A 74 7.20 7.89 -6.68
CA ILE A 74 7.57 7.71 -8.09
C ILE A 74 9.08 7.82 -8.28
N SER A 75 9.64 7.14 -9.28
CA SER A 75 11.09 7.01 -9.46
C SER A 75 11.82 8.33 -9.76
N ASP A 76 11.11 9.37 -10.20
CA ASP A 76 11.67 10.68 -10.54
C ASP A 76 11.91 11.58 -9.32
N GLN A 77 11.53 11.15 -8.12
CA GLN A 77 11.81 11.89 -6.89
C GLN A 77 13.29 11.77 -6.51
N GLU A 78 13.96 12.92 -6.34
CA GLU A 78 15.40 12.96 -6.04
C GLU A 78 15.72 12.41 -4.63
N ASP A 79 14.82 12.62 -3.66
CA ASP A 79 15.05 12.34 -2.23
C ASP A 79 14.56 10.96 -1.76
N LEU A 80 14.43 9.98 -2.68
CA LEU A 80 13.99 8.64 -2.29
C LEU A 80 15.05 7.89 -1.49
N THR A 81 14.63 7.34 -0.34
CA THR A 81 15.42 6.36 0.40
C THR A 81 15.57 5.06 -0.39
N GLU A 82 16.62 4.27 -0.10
CA GLU A 82 16.82 2.96 -0.75
C GLU A 82 15.60 2.05 -0.60
N GLY A 83 14.94 2.08 0.56
CA GLY A 83 13.72 1.34 0.83
C GLY A 83 12.55 1.77 -0.04
N GLN A 84 12.34 3.09 -0.22
CA GLN A 84 11.29 3.63 -1.08
C GLN A 84 11.51 3.29 -2.56
N ARG A 85 12.77 3.33 -3.03
CA ARG A 85 13.12 3.02 -4.43
C ARG A 85 12.67 1.62 -4.88
N LYS A 86 12.62 0.64 -3.96
CA LYS A 86 12.13 -0.72 -4.25
C LYS A 86 10.66 -0.75 -4.73
N TYR A 87 9.88 0.25 -4.34
CA TYR A 87 8.43 0.34 -4.59
C TYR A 87 8.05 1.56 -5.45
N ALA A 88 9.04 2.32 -5.89
CA ALA A 88 8.82 3.52 -6.67
C ALA A 88 8.17 3.18 -8.02
N ARG A 89 7.14 3.95 -8.36
CA ARG A 89 6.36 3.78 -9.60
C ARG A 89 6.96 4.56 -10.73
N GLN A 90 6.73 4.08 -11.94
CA GLN A 90 7.20 4.82 -13.11
C GLN A 90 6.36 6.10 -13.27
N PRO A 91 6.98 7.23 -13.63
CA PRO A 91 6.24 8.43 -14.01
C PRO A 91 5.27 8.11 -15.13
N GLY A 92 4.03 8.58 -15.00
CA GLY A 92 2.99 8.30 -15.99
C GLY A 92 2.40 6.89 -15.95
N GLU A 93 2.81 6.00 -15.03
CA GLU A 93 2.14 4.70 -14.81
C GLU A 93 0.64 4.87 -14.50
N PHE A 94 0.28 6.02 -13.91
CA PHE A 94 -1.09 6.41 -13.59
C PHE A 94 -1.45 7.76 -14.24
N PRO A 95 -1.89 7.78 -15.52
CA PRO A 95 -2.14 9.02 -16.28
C PRO A 95 -3.20 9.93 -15.66
N ALA A 96 -4.11 9.36 -14.87
CA ALA A 96 -5.17 10.08 -14.16
C ALA A 96 -4.67 10.86 -12.93
N VAL A 97 -3.41 10.68 -12.54
CA VAL A 97 -2.81 11.33 -11.38
C VAL A 97 -1.76 12.34 -11.84
N SER A 98 -1.95 13.61 -11.48
CA SER A 98 -1.00 14.68 -11.76
C SER A 98 0.22 14.56 -10.83
N ASP A 99 1.38 14.28 -11.42
CA ASP A 99 2.66 14.03 -10.73
C ASP A 99 2.53 12.96 -9.64
N THR A 100 2.38 13.37 -8.39
CA THR A 100 2.28 12.48 -7.22
C THR A 100 0.88 12.41 -6.62
N GLY A 101 -0.01 13.36 -6.94
CA GLY A 101 -1.44 13.35 -6.60
C GLY A 101 -1.84 13.35 -5.12
N SER A 102 -3.14 13.47 -4.88
CA SER A 102 -3.78 13.25 -3.58
C SER A 102 -3.96 11.77 -3.26
N LEU A 103 -4.17 11.43 -1.97
CA LEU A 103 -4.43 10.05 -1.55
C LEU A 103 -5.70 9.48 -2.21
N VAL A 104 -6.73 10.29 -2.45
CA VAL A 104 -7.95 9.87 -3.15
C VAL A 104 -7.64 9.48 -4.59
N GLN A 105 -6.86 10.30 -5.31
CA GLN A 105 -6.44 10.00 -6.68
C GLN A 105 -5.56 8.74 -6.74
N ALA A 106 -4.64 8.57 -5.79
CA ALA A 106 -3.82 7.37 -5.69
C ALA A 106 -4.68 6.11 -5.46
N VAL A 107 -5.67 6.18 -4.57
CA VAL A 107 -6.61 5.07 -4.33
C VAL A 107 -7.45 4.78 -5.57
N ASP A 108 -7.94 5.80 -6.28
CA ASP A 108 -8.75 5.60 -7.47
C ASP A 108 -7.96 4.98 -8.64
N ALA A 109 -6.71 5.44 -8.83
CA ALA A 109 -5.83 4.97 -9.89
C ALA A 109 -5.25 3.57 -9.60
N PHE A 110 -4.77 3.34 -8.38
CA PHE A 110 -4.13 2.07 -8.00
C PHE A 110 -5.14 0.99 -7.60
N ARG A 111 -6.34 1.40 -7.17
CA ARG A 111 -7.44 0.52 -6.71
C ARG A 111 -6.99 -0.49 -5.66
N PRO A 112 -6.40 -0.06 -4.52
CA PRO A 112 -5.93 -0.98 -3.49
C PRO A 112 -7.09 -1.78 -2.89
N THR A 113 -6.80 -3.04 -2.53
CA THR A 113 -7.68 -3.87 -1.70
C THR A 113 -7.32 -3.75 -0.21
N VAL A 114 -6.11 -3.27 0.07
CA VAL A 114 -5.57 -3.08 1.42
C VAL A 114 -5.00 -1.66 1.53
N LEU A 115 -5.36 -0.94 2.60
CA LEU A 115 -4.87 0.39 2.89
C LEU A 115 -4.28 0.41 4.31
N VAL A 116 -2.97 0.65 4.43
CA VAL A 116 -2.23 0.65 5.70
C VAL A 116 -1.74 2.05 6.02
N GLY A 117 -2.01 2.57 7.23
CA GLY A 117 -1.64 3.93 7.62
C GLY A 117 -0.58 3.99 8.71
N THR A 118 0.59 4.54 8.39
CA THR A 118 1.80 4.62 9.24
C THR A 118 2.42 6.04 9.31
N SER A 119 1.67 7.08 8.97
CA SER A 119 2.19 8.45 8.80
C SER A 119 1.96 9.41 9.96
N THR A 120 1.38 8.97 11.09
CA THR A 120 0.99 9.81 12.25
C THR A 120 -0.01 10.93 11.94
N ARG A 121 -0.52 11.01 10.69
CA ARG A 121 -1.48 12.02 10.27
C ARG A 121 -2.91 11.57 10.52
N ALA A 122 -3.52 12.11 11.57
CA ALA A 122 -4.93 11.90 11.87
C ALA A 122 -5.84 12.38 10.72
N GLY A 123 -6.92 11.64 10.47
CA GLY A 123 -7.95 12.01 9.47
C GLY A 123 -7.55 11.83 8.01
N ALA A 124 -6.39 11.22 7.72
CA ALA A 124 -5.96 11.00 6.33
C ALA A 124 -6.89 10.04 5.55
N PHE A 125 -7.43 9.01 6.21
CA PHE A 125 -8.42 8.11 5.62
C PHE A 125 -9.81 8.75 5.74
N SER A 126 -10.00 9.81 4.97
CA SER A 126 -11.25 10.56 4.94
C SER A 126 -12.42 9.71 4.43
N LYS A 127 -13.66 10.19 4.64
CA LYS A 127 -14.87 9.57 4.09
C LYS A 127 -14.78 9.37 2.58
N GLU A 128 -14.14 10.31 1.88
CA GLU A 128 -13.93 10.24 0.44
C GLU A 128 -12.98 9.09 0.08
N VAL A 129 -11.80 9.01 0.73
CA VAL A 129 -10.84 7.91 0.54
C VAL A 129 -11.49 6.54 0.76
N VAL A 130 -12.23 6.38 1.86
CA VAL A 130 -12.89 5.10 2.19
C VAL A 130 -13.98 4.76 1.17
N LYS A 131 -14.78 5.74 0.73
CA LYS A 131 -15.81 5.53 -0.29
C LYS A 131 -15.22 5.16 -1.65
N THR A 132 -14.15 5.84 -2.08
CA THR A 132 -13.43 5.53 -3.32
C THR A 132 -12.83 4.13 -3.28
N MET A 133 -12.30 3.71 -2.12
CA MET A 133 -11.81 2.34 -1.98
C MET A 133 -12.95 1.31 -2.08
N ALA A 134 -14.09 1.60 -1.43
CA ALA A 134 -15.26 0.72 -1.42
C ALA A 134 -16.01 0.69 -2.77
N SER A 135 -15.81 1.64 -3.68
CA SER A 135 -16.40 1.58 -5.02
C SER A 135 -15.73 0.57 -5.93
N HIS A 136 -14.49 0.18 -5.62
CA HIS A 136 -13.69 -0.75 -6.44
C HIS A 136 -13.52 -2.13 -5.81
N VAL A 137 -13.76 -2.25 -4.50
CA VAL A 137 -13.56 -3.47 -3.72
C VAL A 137 -14.72 -3.60 -2.72
N GLU A 138 -15.45 -4.72 -2.76
CA GLU A 138 -16.64 -4.93 -1.92
C GLU A 138 -16.32 -4.93 -0.42
N ARG A 139 -15.20 -5.55 -0.04
CA ARG A 139 -14.75 -5.67 1.36
C ARG A 139 -13.29 -5.24 1.50
N PRO A 140 -12.99 -3.93 1.49
CA PRO A 140 -11.62 -3.44 1.60
C PRO A 140 -11.08 -3.65 3.02
N LEU A 141 -9.77 -3.93 3.13
CA LEU A 141 -9.08 -3.94 4.41
C LEU A 141 -8.43 -2.57 4.65
N ILE A 142 -8.81 -1.90 5.75
CA ILE A 142 -8.25 -0.60 6.12
C ILE A 142 -7.64 -0.72 7.53
N CYS A 143 -6.33 -0.46 7.63
CA CYS A 143 -5.54 -0.61 8.84
C CYS A 143 -4.92 0.74 9.27
N PRO A 144 -5.66 1.58 10.02
CA PRO A 144 -5.12 2.84 10.57
C PRO A 144 -4.30 2.55 11.83
N ILE A 145 -3.02 2.20 11.66
CA ILE A 145 -2.14 1.72 12.75
C ILE A 145 -1.19 2.78 13.31
N SER A 146 -1.33 4.03 12.87
CA SER A 146 -0.57 5.13 13.44
C SER A 146 -1.08 5.41 14.86
N ASN A 147 -0.15 5.44 15.81
CA ASN A 147 -0.40 5.85 17.19
C ASN A 147 -0.14 7.34 17.38
#